data_AF-A0A192F070-F1
#
_entry.id   AF-A0A192F070-F1
#
_cell.length_a   1.000
_cell.length_b   1.000
_cell.length_c   1.000
_cell.angle_alpha   90.00
_cell.angle_beta   90.00
_cell.angle_gamma   90.00
#
_symmetry.space_group_name_H-M   'P 1'
#
loop_
_entity.id
_entity.type
_entity.pdbx_description
1 polymer ?
#
loop_
_entity_poly.entity_id
_entity_poly.type
_entity_poly.pdbx_seq_one_letter_code
_entity_poly.pdbx_strand_id
1 'polypeptide(L)'
;TRVAFAGLKFAEAGSFDYGRNYGVIYDVTSWTDVLPEFGGDTYGADNFLQSRANGVATYRNQDFFGLVDGLNFALQYQGKNGSVSGENTDGRSLLNQNGDGYGASVTYNLGEGFSVGGAMSSSKRTADQNALGVYGKGDHAEVYSGGLKYDANNIYLAAQYSQTYNATRFGTSNGSNPTTAYGFANKAQNFEVVAQYQFDFGLRPSVAYLQSKGKDIENFGDQDLLKYVDVG
;
A
#
# COMPACT_ATOMS: atom_id res chain seq x y z
N THR A 1 -9.15 -11.22 11.06
CA THR A 1 -8.29 -10.37 11.91
C THR A 1 -7.63 -9.27 11.08
N ARG A 2 -7.67 -8.00 11.50
CA ARG A 2 -7.00 -6.90 10.77
C ARG A 2 -5.48 -6.93 10.97
N VAL A 3 -5.03 -6.92 12.21
CA VAL A 3 -3.61 -7.01 12.61
C VAL A 3 -3.45 -7.99 13.77
N ALA A 4 -2.33 -8.72 13.80
CA ALA A 4 -1.93 -9.61 14.88
C ALA A 4 -0.43 -9.91 14.73
N PHE A 5 0.40 -9.25 15.53
CA PHE A 5 1.86 -9.36 15.49
C PHE A 5 2.44 -9.28 16.90
N ALA A 6 3.66 -9.76 17.06
CA ALA A 6 4.47 -9.59 18.26
C ALA A 6 5.80 -8.92 17.88
N GLY A 7 6.38 -8.13 18.78
CA GLY A 7 7.62 -7.43 18.49
C GLY A 7 8.38 -7.00 19.74
N LEU A 8 9.62 -6.58 19.51
CA LEU A 8 10.55 -6.07 20.51
C LEU A 8 11.05 -4.69 20.08
N LYS A 9 11.18 -3.77 21.03
CA LYS A 9 11.76 -2.43 20.80
C LYS A 9 13.03 -2.29 21.63
N PHE A 10 14.10 -1.79 21.00
CA PHE A 10 15.43 -1.66 21.58
C PHE A 10 15.86 -0.20 21.57
N ALA A 11 15.25 0.64 22.41
CA ALA A 11 15.57 2.08 22.51
C ALA A 11 15.78 2.73 21.12
N GLU A 12 16.98 3.30 20.88
CA GLU A 12 17.38 3.96 19.62
C GLU A 12 17.80 2.97 18.51
N ALA A 13 18.09 1.71 18.85
CA ALA A 13 18.41 0.68 17.86
C ALA A 13 17.19 0.24 17.04
N GLY A 14 15.99 0.72 17.36
CA GLY A 14 14.78 0.47 16.59
C GLY A 14 13.89 -0.64 17.16
N SER A 15 12.96 -1.12 16.36
CA SER A 15 12.01 -2.18 16.71
C SER A 15 11.93 -3.23 15.62
N PHE A 16 11.65 -4.46 16.02
CA PHE A 16 11.36 -5.57 15.12
C PHE A 16 10.05 -6.23 15.51
N ASP A 17 9.17 -6.46 14.53
CA ASP A 17 7.92 -7.17 14.70
C ASP A 17 7.68 -8.22 13.61
N TYR A 18 6.91 -9.26 13.95
CA TYR A 18 6.49 -10.29 13.01
C TYR A 18 5.02 -10.67 13.21
N GLY A 19 4.30 -10.81 12.10
CA GLY A 19 2.93 -11.34 12.09
C GLY A 19 2.10 -10.82 10.93
N ARG A 20 0.80 -10.61 11.18
CA ARG A 20 -0.07 -9.85 10.28
C ARG A 20 0.00 -8.38 10.65
N ASN A 21 0.65 -7.58 9.81
CA ASN A 21 0.85 -6.15 10.02
C ASN A 21 0.68 -5.38 8.70
N TYR A 22 0.82 -4.06 8.74
CA TYR A 22 0.82 -3.21 7.54
C TYR A 22 2.13 -3.34 6.76
N GLY A 23 2.01 -3.39 5.44
CA GLY A 23 3.15 -3.33 4.53
C GLY A 23 3.78 -1.94 4.51
N VAL A 24 5.10 -1.86 4.31
CA VAL A 24 5.86 -0.60 4.41
C VAL A 24 5.51 0.46 3.37
N ILE A 25 4.86 0.10 2.26
CA ILE A 25 4.29 1.10 1.33
C ILE A 25 3.26 2.00 2.05
N TYR A 26 2.52 1.40 3.00
CA TYR A 26 1.50 2.11 3.77
C TYR A 26 2.08 3.16 4.71
N ASP A 27 3.39 3.17 4.98
CA ASP A 27 4.02 4.24 5.76
C ASP A 27 3.94 5.61 5.06
N VAL A 28 3.77 5.60 3.73
CA VAL A 28 3.56 6.80 2.90
C VAL A 28 2.09 6.94 2.51
N THR A 29 1.46 5.87 2.03
CA THR A 29 0.09 5.97 1.50
C THR A 29 -0.97 6.18 2.59
N SER A 30 -0.65 5.91 3.87
CA SER A 30 -1.54 6.24 4.98
C SER A 30 -1.75 7.74 5.17
N TRP A 31 -0.94 8.61 4.54
CA TRP A 31 -1.12 10.06 4.65
C TRP A 31 -2.37 10.54 3.91
N THR A 32 -2.88 9.79 2.93
CA THR A 32 -4.11 10.14 2.21
C THR A 32 -5.31 9.30 2.65
N ASP A 33 -5.09 8.22 3.40
CA ASP A 33 -6.13 7.35 3.98
C ASP A 33 -6.69 7.92 5.31
N VAL A 34 -7.24 9.13 5.22
CA VAL A 34 -7.76 9.90 6.37
C VAL A 34 -9.18 10.43 6.14
N LEU A 35 -9.87 9.93 5.12
CA LEU A 35 -11.23 10.36 4.79
C LEU A 35 -12.24 9.82 5.80
N PRO A 36 -13.44 10.42 5.89
CA PRO A 36 -14.43 10.01 6.89
C PRO A 36 -14.90 8.55 6.76
N GLU A 37 -14.97 7.99 5.56
CA GLU A 37 -15.47 6.63 5.31
C GLU A 37 -14.76 5.93 4.13
N PHE A 38 -14.63 6.61 2.98
CA PHE A 38 -13.96 6.08 1.80
C PHE A 38 -12.42 6.26 1.89
N GLY A 39 -11.71 6.09 0.77
CA GLY A 39 -10.27 6.33 0.69
C GLY A 39 -9.42 5.08 0.92
N GLY A 40 -8.12 5.20 0.63
CA GLY A 40 -7.16 4.10 0.73
C GLY A 40 -7.48 2.91 -0.19
N ASP A 41 -8.12 3.17 -1.33
CA ASP A 41 -8.69 2.17 -2.24
C ASP A 41 -8.04 2.14 -3.63
N THR A 42 -7.02 2.97 -3.90
CA THR A 42 -6.08 2.74 -5.02
C THR A 42 -5.15 1.55 -4.77
N TYR A 43 -5.16 1.03 -3.54
CA TYR A 43 -4.52 -0.19 -3.07
C TYR A 43 -5.50 -0.98 -2.19
N GLY A 44 -5.06 -2.05 -1.54
CA GLY A 44 -5.95 -2.79 -0.65
C GLY A 44 -5.27 -3.85 0.20
N ALA A 45 -6.02 -4.35 1.18
CA ALA A 45 -5.56 -5.44 2.02
C ALA A 45 -5.17 -6.65 1.18
N ASP A 46 -4.10 -7.32 1.63
CA ASP A 46 -3.61 -8.57 1.08
C ASP A 46 -3.17 -8.47 -0.39
N ASN A 47 -2.73 -7.28 -0.80
CA ASN A 47 -2.19 -6.98 -2.11
C ASN A 47 -0.69 -6.68 -2.01
N PHE A 48 0.12 -7.74 -1.88
CA PHE A 48 1.56 -7.64 -1.59
C PHE A 48 1.80 -6.78 -0.33
N LEU A 49 2.73 -5.82 -0.40
CA LEU A 49 3.10 -4.93 0.71
C LEU A 49 2.40 -3.55 0.69
N GLN A 50 1.29 -3.40 -0.05
CA GLN A 50 0.61 -2.10 -0.20
C GLN A 50 -0.30 -1.71 0.99
N SER A 51 -0.74 -2.70 1.78
CA SER A 51 -1.60 -2.49 2.96
C SER A 51 -1.36 -3.63 3.95
N ARG A 52 -2.37 -4.01 4.75
CA ARG A 52 -2.29 -5.16 5.68
C ARG A 52 -1.93 -6.44 4.93
N ALA A 53 -0.95 -7.18 5.44
CA ALA A 53 -0.37 -8.37 4.84
C ALA A 53 -0.06 -9.44 5.90
N ASN A 54 -0.10 -10.72 5.52
CA ASN A 54 0.29 -11.84 6.37
C ASN A 54 1.79 -12.13 6.29
N GLY A 55 2.38 -12.56 7.42
CA GLY A 55 3.74 -13.11 7.46
C GLY A 55 4.81 -12.06 7.14
N VAL A 56 4.62 -10.83 7.63
CA VAL A 56 5.58 -9.74 7.45
C VAL A 56 6.51 -9.65 8.66
N ALA A 57 7.81 -9.62 8.40
CA ALA A 57 8.86 -9.30 9.36
C ALA A 57 9.32 -7.87 9.11
N THR A 58 9.09 -6.96 10.06
CA THR A 58 9.32 -5.53 9.89
C THR A 58 10.34 -5.05 10.90
N TYR A 59 11.43 -4.47 10.41
CA TYR A 59 12.33 -3.65 11.20
C TYR A 59 12.00 -2.18 10.96
N ARG A 60 11.90 -1.40 12.03
CA ARG A 60 11.65 0.05 11.98
C ARG A 60 12.66 0.76 12.86
N ASN A 61 13.11 1.92 12.42
CA ASN A 61 13.98 2.78 13.20
C ASN A 61 13.45 4.21 13.14
N GLN A 62 13.36 4.84 14.31
CA GLN A 62 12.96 6.22 14.47
C GLN A 62 14.21 7.07 14.70
N ASP A 63 14.21 8.28 14.16
CA ASP A 63 15.26 9.29 14.30
C ASP A 63 16.67 8.81 13.90
N PHE A 64 16.73 7.89 12.94
CA PHE A 64 17.94 7.27 12.39
C PHE A 64 18.99 6.96 13.47
N PHE A 65 18.64 6.10 14.42
CA PHE A 65 19.48 5.70 15.55
C PHE A 65 19.82 6.85 16.53
N GLY A 66 18.94 7.85 16.62
CA GLY A 66 19.16 9.06 17.40
C GLY A 66 20.12 10.07 16.72
N LEU A 67 20.52 9.82 15.48
CA LEU A 67 21.49 10.66 14.76
C LEU A 67 20.83 11.77 13.94
N VAL A 68 19.59 11.56 13.48
CA VAL A 68 18.86 12.51 12.65
C VAL A 68 17.41 12.56 13.10
N ASP A 69 17.08 13.58 13.90
CA ASP A 69 15.72 13.83 14.38
C ASP A 69 14.73 13.91 13.23
N GLY A 70 13.62 13.19 13.34
CA GLY A 70 12.55 13.16 12.36
C GLY A 70 12.79 12.27 11.14
N LEU A 71 13.98 11.68 10.98
CA LEU A 71 14.27 10.73 9.89
C LEU A 71 13.96 9.29 10.33
N ASN A 72 12.88 8.75 9.78
CA ASN A 72 12.44 7.38 10.06
C ASN A 72 12.68 6.49 8.84
N PHE A 73 13.01 5.22 9.08
CA PHE A 73 13.03 4.23 8.01
C PHE A 73 12.50 2.87 8.48
N ALA A 74 12.03 2.07 7.53
CA ALA A 74 11.66 0.70 7.76
C ALA A 74 12.23 -0.22 6.67
N LEU A 75 12.53 -1.45 7.06
CA LEU A 75 12.84 -2.56 6.17
C LEU A 75 11.87 -3.69 6.48
N GLN A 76 11.33 -4.32 5.45
CA GLN A 76 10.34 -5.37 5.62
C GLN A 76 10.58 -6.52 4.67
N TYR A 77 10.36 -7.73 5.18
CA TYR A 77 10.30 -8.95 4.41
C TYR A 77 8.92 -9.58 4.55
N GLN A 78 8.39 -10.16 3.47
CA GLN A 78 7.14 -10.92 3.45
C GLN A 78 7.42 -12.32 2.93
N GLY A 79 7.06 -13.35 3.70
CA GLY A 79 7.09 -14.72 3.22
C GLY A 79 5.99 -15.01 2.20
N LYS A 80 6.23 -15.98 1.31
CA LYS A 80 5.24 -16.48 0.35
C LYS A 80 3.93 -16.91 1.03
N ASN A 81 2.80 -16.41 0.52
CA ASN A 81 1.44 -16.87 0.87
C ASN A 81 0.74 -17.38 -0.42
N GLY A 82 0.63 -18.70 -0.56
CA GLY A 82 0.21 -19.39 -1.80
C GLY A 82 -1.26 -19.82 -1.86
N SER A 83 -1.54 -20.78 -2.75
CA SER A 83 -2.86 -21.33 -3.08
C SER A 83 -3.33 -22.45 -2.15
N VAL A 84 -4.65 -22.68 -2.09
CA VAL A 84 -5.28 -23.70 -1.23
C VAL A 84 -4.94 -25.15 -1.63
N SER A 85 -4.23 -25.34 -2.75
CA SER A 85 -3.74 -26.63 -3.25
C SER A 85 -2.36 -26.46 -3.89
N GLY A 86 -1.53 -27.51 -3.86
CA GLY A 86 -0.12 -27.45 -4.28
C GLY A 86 0.85 -27.42 -3.09
N GLU A 87 2.10 -27.01 -3.30
CA GLU A 87 3.18 -27.10 -2.29
C GLU A 87 3.00 -26.22 -1.03
N ASN A 88 2.00 -25.32 -0.98
CA ASN A 88 1.76 -24.41 0.16
C ASN A 88 0.28 -24.40 0.57
N THR A 89 -0.19 -25.42 1.29
CA THR A 89 -1.62 -25.74 1.54
C THR A 89 -2.39 -24.84 2.53
N ASP A 90 -1.91 -23.63 2.84
CA ASP A 90 -2.57 -22.67 3.75
C ASP A 90 -3.38 -21.57 3.01
N GLY A 91 -3.78 -21.86 1.77
CA GLY A 91 -3.85 -20.79 0.78
C GLY A 91 -5.09 -19.91 0.70
N ARG A 92 -5.02 -18.99 -0.27
CA ARG A 92 -5.94 -17.86 -0.45
C ARG A 92 -6.35 -17.65 -1.91
N SER A 93 -7.36 -16.80 -2.13
CA SER A 93 -7.74 -16.36 -3.48
C SER A 93 -6.55 -15.82 -4.26
N LEU A 94 -6.51 -16.09 -5.56
CA LEU A 94 -5.42 -15.74 -6.49
C LEU A 94 -4.98 -14.27 -6.39
N LEU A 95 -5.94 -13.34 -6.35
CA LEU A 95 -5.66 -11.91 -6.26
C LEU A 95 -5.07 -11.46 -4.91
N ASN A 96 -5.11 -12.35 -3.93
CA ASN A 96 -4.49 -12.11 -2.62
C ASN A 96 -3.18 -12.89 -2.45
N GLN A 97 -2.76 -13.74 -3.40
CA GLN A 97 -1.49 -14.45 -3.23
C GLN A 97 -0.27 -13.52 -3.29
N ASN A 98 0.85 -13.96 -2.73
CA ASN A 98 2.15 -13.32 -2.91
C ASN A 98 3.26 -14.37 -2.85
N GLY A 99 4.34 -14.16 -3.61
CA GLY A 99 5.61 -14.83 -3.36
C GLY A 99 6.40 -14.15 -2.24
N ASP A 100 7.64 -14.58 -2.05
CA ASP A 100 8.57 -13.88 -1.16
C ASP A 100 8.82 -12.45 -1.68
N GLY A 101 8.83 -11.48 -0.77
CA GLY A 101 8.99 -10.09 -1.12
C GLY A 101 9.70 -9.29 -0.05
N TYR A 102 10.20 -8.12 -0.46
CA TYR A 102 10.82 -7.17 0.44
C TYR A 102 10.36 -5.75 0.11
N GLY A 103 10.48 -4.86 1.09
CA GLY A 103 10.20 -3.45 0.91
C GLY A 103 10.98 -2.59 1.88
N ALA A 104 11.03 -1.31 1.56
CA ALA A 104 11.63 -0.29 2.41
C ALA A 104 10.78 0.99 2.37
N SER A 105 10.81 1.75 3.46
CA SER A 105 10.22 3.09 3.52
C SER A 105 11.20 4.04 4.22
N VAL A 106 11.14 5.31 3.84
CA VAL A 106 11.83 6.41 4.50
C VAL A 106 10.87 7.59 4.58
N THR A 107 10.73 8.19 5.76
CA THR A 107 9.98 9.43 5.94
C THR A 107 10.81 10.43 6.73
N TYR A 108 10.67 11.71 6.40
CA TYR A 108 11.40 12.78 7.05
C TYR A 108 10.47 13.92 7.41
N ASN A 109 10.48 14.31 8.69
CA ASN A 109 9.85 15.53 9.16
C ASN A 109 10.75 16.73 8.81
N LEU A 110 10.26 17.60 7.92
CA LEU A 110 11.01 18.77 7.45
C LEU A 110 10.91 19.95 8.43
N GLY A 111 10.07 19.86 9.46
CA GLY A 111 9.73 20.96 10.35
C GLY A 111 8.48 21.74 9.89
N GLU A 112 7.96 22.59 10.76
CA GLU A 112 6.82 23.48 10.48
C GLU A 112 5.57 22.76 9.91
N GLY A 113 5.36 21.51 10.33
CA GLY A 113 4.24 20.67 9.87
C GLY A 113 4.46 19.93 8.55
N PHE A 114 5.57 20.15 7.85
CA PHE A 114 5.86 19.49 6.56
C PHE A 114 6.54 18.13 6.75
N SER A 115 6.17 17.16 5.92
CA SER A 115 6.82 15.84 5.86
C SER A 115 6.89 15.33 4.43
N VAL A 116 7.97 14.61 4.11
CA VAL A 116 8.18 13.93 2.83
C VAL A 116 8.49 12.46 3.05
N GLY A 117 7.98 11.61 2.19
CA GLY A 117 8.11 10.17 2.34
C GLY A 117 8.27 9.45 1.01
N GLY A 118 9.03 8.37 1.02
CA GLY A 118 9.19 7.45 -0.10
C GLY A 118 9.16 6.02 0.38
N ALA A 119 8.52 5.13 -0.39
CA ALA A 119 8.51 3.70 -0.11
C ALA A 119 8.61 2.90 -1.40
N MET A 120 9.24 1.73 -1.32
CA MET A 120 9.31 0.79 -2.43
C MET A 120 9.10 -0.64 -1.95
N SER A 121 8.61 -1.50 -2.83
CA SER A 121 8.55 -2.94 -2.59
C SER A 121 8.70 -3.73 -3.88
N SER A 122 9.28 -4.93 -3.76
CA SER A 122 9.35 -5.92 -4.83
C SER A 122 8.99 -7.29 -4.25
N SER A 123 7.97 -7.92 -4.81
CA SER A 123 7.50 -9.24 -4.39
C SER A 123 7.46 -10.17 -5.59
N LYS A 124 7.95 -11.41 -5.44
CA LYS A 124 7.75 -12.43 -6.47
C LYS A 124 6.26 -12.67 -6.67
N ARG A 125 5.84 -12.87 -7.92
CA ARG A 125 4.48 -13.31 -8.26
C ARG A 125 4.43 -14.84 -8.29
N THR A 126 3.29 -15.38 -7.92
CA THR A 126 3.07 -16.84 -7.93
C THR A 126 2.80 -17.36 -9.35
N ALA A 127 2.94 -18.67 -9.54
CA ALA A 127 2.60 -19.30 -10.82
C ALA A 127 1.13 -19.09 -11.19
N ASP A 128 0.22 -19.19 -10.21
CA ASP A 128 -1.22 -18.96 -10.40
C ASP A 128 -1.50 -17.55 -10.90
N GLN A 129 -0.82 -16.55 -10.36
CA GLN A 129 -0.93 -15.14 -10.78
C GLN A 129 -0.43 -14.88 -12.20
N ASN A 130 0.36 -15.80 -12.76
CA ASN A 130 0.88 -15.74 -14.14
C ASN A 130 0.21 -16.79 -15.06
N ALA A 131 -0.82 -17.50 -14.57
CA ALA A 131 -1.53 -18.51 -15.33
C ALA A 131 -2.29 -17.91 -16.53
N LEU A 132 -2.64 -18.76 -17.49
CA LEU A 132 -3.46 -18.35 -18.63
C LEU A 132 -4.82 -17.85 -18.16
N GLY A 133 -5.27 -16.71 -18.71
CA GLY A 133 -6.54 -16.07 -18.35
C GLY A 133 -6.44 -15.04 -17.21
N VAL A 134 -5.26 -14.86 -16.62
CA VAL A 134 -5.00 -13.80 -15.62
C VAL A 134 -4.21 -12.67 -16.25
N TYR A 135 -4.72 -11.45 -16.13
CA TYR A 135 -4.04 -10.25 -16.64
C TYR A 135 -2.87 -9.81 -15.73
N GLY A 136 -1.85 -9.18 -16.33
CA GLY A 136 -0.73 -8.62 -15.57
C GLY A 136 0.42 -9.60 -15.33
N LYS A 137 0.92 -10.19 -16.42
CA LYS A 137 2.06 -11.12 -16.36
C LYS A 137 3.35 -10.44 -15.94
N GLY A 138 4.10 -11.12 -15.08
CA GLY A 138 5.46 -10.74 -14.71
C GLY A 138 5.98 -11.54 -13.53
N ASP A 139 7.30 -11.63 -13.40
CA ASP A 139 7.93 -12.39 -12.31
C ASP A 139 7.84 -11.65 -10.97
N HIS A 140 7.77 -10.32 -11.03
CA HIS A 140 7.70 -9.44 -9.87
C HIS A 140 6.51 -8.50 -9.92
N ALA A 141 5.96 -8.24 -8.74
CA ALA A 141 5.05 -7.15 -8.43
C ALA A 141 5.86 -6.06 -7.72
N GLU A 142 5.93 -4.88 -8.32
CA GLU A 142 6.72 -3.76 -7.82
C GLU A 142 5.86 -2.54 -7.55
N VAL A 143 6.18 -1.81 -6.49
CA VAL A 143 5.47 -0.60 -6.08
C VAL A 143 6.49 0.44 -5.67
N TYR A 144 6.35 1.66 -6.20
CA TYR A 144 7.13 2.82 -5.84
C TYR A 144 6.16 3.94 -5.46
N SER A 145 6.24 4.43 -4.23
CA SER A 145 5.34 5.44 -3.68
C SER A 145 6.14 6.62 -3.17
N GLY A 146 5.65 7.82 -3.45
CA GLY A 146 6.15 9.08 -2.90
C GLY A 146 4.98 9.88 -2.34
N GLY A 147 5.21 10.59 -1.23
CA GLY A 147 4.18 11.39 -0.58
C GLY A 147 4.72 12.65 0.04
N LEU A 148 3.83 13.63 0.18
CA LEU A 148 4.03 14.89 0.88
C LEU A 148 2.84 15.12 1.79
N LYS A 149 3.11 15.64 2.99
CA LYS A 149 2.08 16.04 3.95
C LYS A 149 2.44 17.37 4.57
N TYR A 150 1.42 18.19 4.80
CA TYR A 150 1.43 19.34 5.71
C TYR A 150 0.35 19.12 6.78
N ASP A 151 0.73 19.19 8.04
CA ASP A 151 -0.12 18.86 9.19
C ASP A 151 0.18 19.83 10.35
N ALA A 152 -0.32 21.06 10.21
CA ALA A 152 -0.15 22.13 11.19
C ALA A 152 -1.22 23.21 11.01
N ASN A 153 -1.43 24.02 12.06
CA ASN A 153 -2.35 25.16 12.05
C ASN A 153 -3.78 24.78 11.62
N ASN A 154 -4.30 23.70 12.21
CA ASN A 154 -5.64 23.14 11.93
C ASN A 154 -5.86 22.66 10.49
N ILE A 155 -4.83 22.63 9.66
CA ILE A 155 -4.91 22.21 8.26
C ILE A 155 -4.17 20.88 8.10
N TYR A 156 -4.82 19.93 7.43
CA TYR A 156 -4.22 18.69 6.97
C TYR A 156 -4.28 18.65 5.45
N LEU A 157 -3.12 18.68 4.80
CA LEU A 157 -2.98 18.48 3.35
C LEU A 157 -2.05 17.30 3.13
N ALA A 158 -2.46 16.33 2.33
CA ALA A 158 -1.58 15.26 1.92
C ALA A 158 -1.80 14.89 0.46
N ALA A 159 -0.73 14.48 -0.20
CA ALA A 159 -0.79 13.88 -1.51
C ALA A 159 0.20 12.72 -1.59
N GLN A 160 -0.19 11.67 -2.30
CA GLN A 160 0.69 10.58 -2.67
C GLN A 160 0.56 10.26 -4.15
N TYR A 161 1.67 9.81 -4.72
CA TYR A 161 1.73 9.21 -6.03
C TYR A 161 2.41 7.85 -5.92
N SER A 162 1.79 6.83 -6.49
CA SER A 162 2.35 5.49 -6.56
C SER A 162 2.36 4.97 -7.98
N GLN A 163 3.51 4.53 -8.46
CA GLN A 163 3.63 3.78 -9.70
C GLN A 163 3.83 2.31 -9.39
N THR A 164 2.98 1.47 -9.97
CA THR A 164 3.01 0.03 -9.72
C THR A 164 3.24 -0.74 -11.01
N TYR A 165 3.86 -1.90 -10.89
CA TYR A 165 4.06 -2.85 -11.99
C TYR A 165 3.57 -4.22 -11.55
N ASN A 166 2.60 -4.78 -12.28
CA ASN A 166 1.97 -6.07 -11.98
C ASN A 166 1.43 -6.16 -10.53
N ALA A 167 1.00 -5.05 -9.92
CA ALA A 167 0.66 -4.98 -8.49
C ALA A 167 -0.68 -4.29 -8.17
N THR A 168 -1.17 -3.36 -9.01
CA THR A 168 -2.54 -2.83 -8.85
C THR A 168 -3.53 -3.85 -9.37
N ARG A 169 -4.35 -4.43 -8.49
CA ARG A 169 -5.37 -5.42 -8.86
C ARG A 169 -6.60 -4.79 -9.50
N PHE A 170 -7.27 -5.53 -10.36
CA PHE A 170 -8.60 -5.16 -10.87
C PHE A 170 -9.48 -6.41 -11.07
N GLY A 171 -10.79 -6.20 -11.08
CA GLY A 171 -11.77 -7.28 -11.14
C GLY A 171 -11.77 -8.16 -9.89
N THR A 172 -12.50 -9.27 -9.95
CA THR A 172 -12.53 -10.29 -8.89
C THR A 172 -12.55 -11.70 -9.46
N SER A 173 -11.74 -12.58 -8.89
CA SER A 173 -11.62 -14.00 -9.26
C SER A 173 -12.54 -14.93 -8.45
N ASN A 174 -13.29 -14.39 -7.49
CA ASN A 174 -14.01 -15.15 -6.47
C ASN A 174 -15.26 -14.41 -5.96
N GLY A 175 -16.17 -15.14 -5.31
CA GLY A 175 -17.46 -14.64 -4.83
C GLY A 175 -18.62 -14.94 -5.78
N SER A 176 -19.80 -14.40 -5.49
CA SER A 176 -21.04 -14.70 -6.23
C SER A 176 -21.11 -14.10 -7.64
N ASN A 177 -20.25 -13.12 -7.94
CA ASN A 177 -20.18 -12.44 -9.25
C ASN A 177 -18.71 -12.22 -9.66
N PRO A 178 -18.00 -13.27 -10.11
CA PRO A 178 -16.66 -13.12 -10.66
C PRO A 178 -16.68 -12.24 -11.93
N THR A 179 -15.62 -11.46 -12.17
CA THR A 179 -15.52 -10.66 -13.39
C THR A 179 -14.96 -11.50 -14.54
N THR A 180 -15.35 -11.16 -15.77
CA THR A 180 -14.84 -11.81 -16.99
C THR A 180 -13.39 -11.45 -17.30
N ALA A 181 -12.92 -10.30 -16.79
CA ALA A 181 -11.53 -9.89 -16.81
C ALA A 181 -11.09 -9.53 -15.39
N TYR A 182 -9.98 -10.12 -14.93
CA TYR A 182 -9.38 -9.85 -13.62
C TYR A 182 -7.88 -10.11 -13.64
N GLY A 183 -7.17 -9.52 -12.70
CA GLY A 183 -5.74 -9.71 -12.57
C GLY A 183 -5.09 -8.47 -11.99
N PHE A 184 -3.95 -8.11 -12.57
CA PHE A 184 -3.16 -6.96 -12.17
C PHE A 184 -2.87 -6.10 -13.40
N ALA A 185 -2.87 -4.78 -13.25
CA ALA A 185 -2.41 -3.91 -14.31
C ALA A 185 -0.89 -4.10 -14.50
N ASN A 186 -0.44 -4.32 -15.74
CA ASN A 186 0.99 -4.44 -16.04
C ASN A 186 1.77 -3.21 -15.54
N LYS A 187 1.14 -2.04 -15.67
CA LYS A 187 1.55 -0.80 -15.03
C LYS A 187 0.31 -0.05 -14.56
N ALA A 188 0.39 0.60 -13.40
CA ALA A 188 -0.61 1.56 -12.96
C ALA A 188 0.02 2.79 -12.34
N GLN A 189 -0.70 3.90 -12.44
CA GLN A 189 -0.36 5.19 -11.86
C GLN A 189 -1.51 5.60 -10.94
N ASN A 190 -1.21 5.60 -9.65
CA ASN A 190 -2.16 5.88 -8.58
C ASN A 190 -1.83 7.25 -8.00
N PHE A 191 -2.84 8.08 -7.82
CA PHE A 191 -2.72 9.40 -7.24
C PHE A 191 -3.86 9.65 -6.28
N GLU A 192 -3.53 10.12 -5.08
CA GLU A 192 -4.51 10.54 -4.08
C GLU A 192 -4.07 11.88 -3.51
N VAL A 193 -5.04 12.77 -3.27
CA VAL A 193 -4.83 14.06 -2.60
C VAL A 193 -6.02 14.36 -1.71
N VAL A 194 -5.75 14.85 -0.51
CA VAL A 194 -6.75 15.21 0.50
C VAL A 194 -6.43 16.56 1.12
N ALA A 195 -7.48 17.33 1.38
CA ALA A 195 -7.44 18.56 2.14
C ALA A 195 -8.51 18.54 3.24
N GLN A 196 -8.12 18.82 4.47
CA GLN A 196 -9.02 18.88 5.62
C GLN A 196 -8.71 20.11 6.48
N TYR A 197 -9.73 20.61 7.15
CA TYR A 197 -9.60 21.69 8.13
C TYR A 197 -10.27 21.28 9.43
N GLN A 198 -9.60 21.44 10.57
CA GLN A 198 -10.14 21.13 11.89
C GLN A 198 -10.66 22.42 12.55
N PHE A 199 -11.97 22.57 12.67
CA PHE A 199 -12.54 23.64 13.48
C PHE A 199 -12.42 23.33 14.97
N ASP A 200 -12.27 24.37 15.80
CA ASP A 200 -12.16 24.26 17.27
C ASP A 200 -13.41 23.63 17.92
N PHE A 201 -14.59 23.76 17.30
CA PHE A 201 -15.84 23.16 17.77
C PHE A 201 -16.00 21.67 17.39
N GLY A 202 -14.99 21.07 16.76
CA GLY A 202 -14.89 19.63 16.49
C GLY A 202 -15.23 19.20 15.06
N LEU A 203 -15.87 20.05 14.24
CA LEU A 203 -16.12 19.73 12.84
C LEU A 203 -14.83 19.70 12.03
N ARG A 204 -14.68 18.67 11.17
CA ARG A 204 -13.51 18.52 10.29
C ARG A 204 -13.94 18.22 8.85
N PRO A 205 -14.30 19.24 8.05
CA PRO A 205 -14.58 19.02 6.64
C PRO A 205 -13.36 18.43 5.91
N SER A 206 -13.63 17.56 4.93
CA SER A 206 -12.64 16.88 4.10
C SER A 206 -13.06 16.93 2.63
N VAL A 207 -12.10 17.22 1.75
CA VAL A 207 -12.26 17.08 0.28
C VAL A 207 -11.06 16.30 -0.24
N ALA A 208 -11.31 15.28 -1.06
CA ALA A 208 -10.24 14.47 -1.65
C ALA A 208 -10.51 14.09 -3.10
N TYR A 209 -9.44 13.77 -3.82
CA TYR A 209 -9.47 13.21 -5.16
C TYR A 209 -8.57 11.99 -5.23
N LEU A 210 -9.11 10.89 -5.77
CA LEU A 210 -8.41 9.62 -5.90
C LEU A 210 -8.55 9.12 -7.34
N GLN A 211 -7.44 8.64 -7.91
CA GLN A 211 -7.41 8.01 -9.22
C GLN A 211 -6.39 6.88 -9.25
N SER A 212 -6.79 5.73 -9.78
CA SER A 212 -5.90 4.63 -10.16
C SER A 212 -6.06 4.37 -11.65
N LYS A 213 -5.04 4.71 -12.44
CA LYS A 213 -5.05 4.53 -13.89
C LYS A 213 -4.15 3.37 -14.29
N GLY A 214 -4.76 2.28 -14.74
CA GLY A 214 -4.04 1.17 -15.38
C GLY A 214 -3.60 1.57 -16.79
N LYS A 215 -2.37 1.20 -17.13
CA LYS A 215 -1.71 1.54 -18.39
C LYS A 215 -1.56 0.32 -19.26
N ASP A 216 -1.97 0.47 -20.52
CA ASP A 216 -1.85 -0.57 -21.55
C ASP A 216 -2.27 -1.96 -21.04
N ILE A 217 -3.50 -2.05 -20.47
CA ILE A 217 -4.05 -3.32 -19.98
C ILE A 217 -4.41 -4.18 -21.20
N GLU A 218 -3.40 -4.82 -21.78
CA GLU A 218 -3.50 -5.74 -22.92
C GLU A 218 -4.49 -5.22 -23.98
N ASN A 219 -5.58 -5.96 -24.24
CA ASN A 219 -6.56 -5.62 -25.27
C ASN A 219 -7.52 -4.47 -24.89
N PHE A 220 -7.40 -3.89 -23.70
CA PHE A 220 -8.25 -2.80 -23.19
C PHE A 220 -7.56 -1.43 -23.23
N GLY A 221 -6.23 -1.36 -23.37
CA GLY A 221 -5.49 -0.10 -23.33
C GLY A 221 -5.52 0.58 -21.95
N ASP A 222 -5.48 1.91 -21.93
CA ASP A 222 -5.55 2.72 -20.71
C ASP A 222 -6.95 2.66 -20.06
N GLN A 223 -7.02 2.35 -18.76
CA GLN A 223 -8.28 2.22 -18.02
C GLN A 223 -8.22 2.95 -16.68
N ASP A 224 -9.27 3.72 -16.36
CA ASP A 224 -9.48 4.25 -15.00
C ASP A 224 -10.05 3.10 -14.15
N LEU A 225 -9.20 2.46 -13.33
CA LEU A 225 -9.57 1.37 -12.43
C LEU A 225 -10.38 1.88 -11.24
N LEU A 226 -10.12 3.13 -10.85
CA LEU A 226 -10.82 3.87 -9.82
C LEU A 226 -10.64 5.37 -10.09
N LYS A 227 -11.71 6.16 -9.91
CA LYS A 227 -11.65 7.62 -10.05
C LYS A 227 -12.85 8.28 -9.39
N TYR A 228 -12.63 9.08 -8.36
CA TYR A 228 -13.71 9.83 -7.71
C TYR A 228 -13.21 11.04 -6.93
N VAL A 229 -14.16 11.91 -6.56
CA VAL A 229 -13.99 13.00 -5.59
C VAL A 229 -14.79 12.64 -4.36
N ASP A 230 -14.19 12.80 -3.19
CA ASP A 230 -14.82 12.60 -1.88
C ASP A 230 -15.06 13.94 -1.19
N VAL A 231 -16.22 14.10 -0.55
CA VAL A 231 -16.55 15.25 0.28
C VAL A 231 -17.26 14.76 1.54
N GLY A 232 -16.77 15.16 2.72
CA GLY A 232 -17.34 14.79 4.02
C GLY A 232 -17.00 15.72 5.16
#